data_AF-A0A345DQK4-F1
#
_entry.id   AF-A0A345DQK4-F1
#
_cell.length_a   1.000
_cell.length_b   1.000
_cell.length_c   1.000
_cell.angle_alpha   90.00
_cell.angle_beta   90.00
_cell.angle_gamma   90.00
#
_symmetry.space_group_name_H-M   'P 1'
#
loop_
_entity.id
_entity.type
_entity.pdbx_description
1 polymer ?
#
loop_
_entity_poly.entity_id
_entity_poly.type
_entity_poly.pdbx_seq_one_letter_code
_entity_poly.pdbx_strand_id
1 'polypeptide(L)'
;MKKLLVFLGAISLVGSNAALMTACTSKKEDANLENLKRELSQYVETPFFASSSNATSEEFATMLSSHLNLGSYKLAVKNDETFVQPKIIDNNHSDEKIAQANMSTILQQQESKKGLDVVNGTAGVSILKKDKEEFNVKIQWVTNELILLKNTVNKIDNMSSKLQNINLPLPPLVKGVNITFADLYTFIGLLPLPEKEIMEIDLTKINEPDFLEKFDTLLNIIAENLKTLQFDISGYLNKDISFNQTLVGKGTVKDLLHNMAPDLIALLQWFVKEGKEKIESTHNTVLPLIQYLFSPVNTNLKENIKVAFGETGYFYQNTNTNLDSLIFHTLTGYRSDYKETDSKYRLSLDVPLFGGEINQSKVKSLLSLKPTLLIGSILDIFAAKGEKGIDAVNTNLVQPNTWQGISTIVTFFLPKIEFFLGPQLMNYAGSNILRDFGISNTELKSNDVTMSAGTVKLQFKTPGQDGNWENFRPIIDENNTPNLTQILNAVDFKLSFTNVKFKVKTKTNDKIAYKTSDESRFDLWLSDNYE
;
A
#
# COMPACT_ATOMS: atom_id res chain seq x y z
N MET A 1 -23.41 8.36 19.84
CA MET A 1 -22.26 7.52 19.43
C MET A 1 -21.01 7.74 20.29
N LYS A 2 -20.34 8.91 20.31
CA LYS A 2 -19.12 9.11 21.12
C LYS A 2 -19.28 8.87 22.65
N LYS A 3 -20.41 9.21 23.29
CA LYS A 3 -20.66 8.89 24.72
C LYS A 3 -21.13 7.45 24.99
N LEU A 4 -21.74 6.79 24.00
CA LEU A 4 -22.09 5.35 24.06
C LEU A 4 -20.83 4.47 23.89
N LEU A 5 -19.84 4.95 23.13
CA LEU A 5 -18.49 4.37 23.00
C LEU A 5 -17.65 4.53 24.29
N VAL A 6 -17.86 5.59 25.07
CA VAL A 6 -17.22 5.76 26.39
C VAL A 6 -17.85 4.85 27.45
N PHE A 7 -19.18 4.64 27.40
CA PHE A 7 -19.87 3.73 28.31
C PHE A 7 -19.62 2.23 27.98
N LEU A 8 -19.47 1.88 26.69
CA LEU A 8 -19.05 0.55 26.24
C LEU A 8 -17.56 0.29 26.45
N GLY A 9 -16.72 1.33 26.48
CA GLY A 9 -15.31 1.24 26.88
C GLY A 9 -15.09 1.05 28.38
N ALA A 10 -16.06 1.41 29.23
CA ALA A 10 -16.04 1.16 30.67
C ALA A 10 -16.54 -0.24 31.06
N ILE A 11 -17.21 -0.96 30.14
CA ILE A 11 -17.73 -2.32 30.38
C ILE A 11 -16.83 -3.40 29.72
N SER A 12 -15.94 -3.04 28.80
CA SER A 12 -14.94 -3.99 28.24
C SER A 12 -13.69 -4.18 29.13
N LEU A 13 -13.70 -3.68 30.36
CA LEU A 13 -12.60 -3.79 31.33
C LEU A 13 -12.75 -4.97 32.31
N VAL A 14 -13.68 -5.90 32.04
CA VAL A 14 -13.85 -7.13 32.83
C VAL A 14 -14.07 -8.30 31.87
N GLY A 15 -13.04 -9.08 31.61
CA GLY A 15 -13.19 -10.40 30.98
C GLY A 15 -12.19 -10.74 29.89
N SER A 16 -10.91 -10.91 30.27
CA SER A 16 -10.00 -11.96 29.76
C SER A 16 -8.56 -11.72 30.20
N ASN A 17 -8.33 -11.64 31.52
CA ASN A 17 -7.06 -12.07 32.10
C ASN A 17 -7.25 -13.51 32.55
N ALA A 18 -6.95 -14.45 31.66
CA ALA A 18 -6.75 -15.84 32.04
C ALA A 18 -5.51 -16.34 31.29
N ALA A 19 -4.58 -16.88 32.09
CA ALA A 19 -3.31 -17.52 31.71
C ALA A 19 -2.10 -16.62 31.44
N LEU A 20 -1.59 -15.99 32.52
CA LEU A 20 -0.24 -16.30 33.04
C LEU A 20 -0.09 -15.66 34.43
N MET A 21 -0.87 -16.19 35.40
CA MET A 21 -0.45 -16.16 36.79
C MET A 21 0.09 -17.55 37.13
N THR A 22 1.40 -17.68 37.06
CA THR A 22 2.14 -18.54 37.99
C THR A 22 2.92 -17.60 38.89
N ALA A 23 2.19 -16.82 39.70
CA ALA A 23 2.77 -16.27 40.91
C ALA A 23 2.86 -17.45 41.88
N CYS A 24 4.05 -18.05 41.99
CA CYS A 24 4.39 -18.78 43.19
C CYS A 24 4.22 -17.79 44.35
N THR A 25 3.17 -17.99 45.13
CA THR A 25 2.95 -17.31 46.40
C THR A 25 4.01 -17.78 47.39
N SER A 26 5.19 -17.14 47.37
CA SER A 26 6.02 -17.13 48.57
C SER A 26 5.26 -16.31 49.61
N LYS A 27 5.03 -16.91 50.79
CA LYS A 27 4.43 -16.27 51.97
C LYS A 27 4.95 -14.83 52.12
N LYS A 28 4.04 -13.87 52.24
CA LYS A 28 4.37 -12.48 52.61
C LYS A 28 4.96 -12.52 54.02
N GLU A 29 6.28 -12.43 54.11
CA GLU A 29 6.99 -12.11 55.35
C GLU A 29 6.76 -10.64 55.71
N ASP A 30 6.85 -10.34 57.01
CA ASP A 30 6.82 -8.97 57.52
C ASP A 30 7.89 -8.09 56.83
N ALA A 31 7.58 -6.81 56.65
CA ALA A 31 8.46 -5.86 55.99
C ALA A 31 9.82 -5.77 56.70
N ASN A 32 10.83 -6.45 56.14
CA ASN A 32 12.21 -6.47 56.61
C ASN A 32 13.12 -5.85 55.52
N LEU A 33 14.12 -5.06 55.92
CA LEU A 33 15.04 -4.38 55.02
C LEU A 33 15.76 -5.36 54.09
N GLU A 34 16.14 -6.53 54.58
CA GLU A 34 16.80 -7.57 53.76
C GLU A 34 15.87 -8.15 52.69
N ASN A 35 14.56 -8.24 52.96
CA ASN A 35 13.58 -8.66 51.96
C ASN A 35 13.42 -7.60 50.86
N LEU A 36 13.33 -6.31 51.23
CA LEU A 36 13.26 -5.22 50.26
C LEU A 36 14.53 -5.12 49.40
N LYS A 37 15.73 -5.33 49.98
CA LYS A 37 16.99 -5.39 49.22
C LYS A 37 16.95 -6.50 48.17
N ARG A 38 16.51 -7.71 48.56
CA ARG A 38 16.40 -8.86 47.66
C ARG A 38 15.38 -8.61 46.54
N GLU A 39 14.20 -8.10 46.88
CA GLU A 39 13.13 -7.78 45.92
C GLU A 39 13.53 -6.67 44.95
N LEU A 40 14.33 -5.67 45.36
CA LEU A 40 14.83 -4.66 44.43
C LEU A 40 16.01 -5.16 43.59
N SER A 41 16.87 -6.01 44.16
CA SER A 41 18.08 -6.51 43.47
C SER A 41 17.75 -7.44 42.30
N GLN A 42 16.59 -8.12 42.31
CA GLN A 42 16.14 -8.89 41.14
C GLN A 42 16.00 -8.01 39.88
N TYR A 43 15.71 -6.72 40.06
CA TYR A 43 15.51 -5.78 38.97
C TYR A 43 16.81 -5.22 38.38
N VAL A 44 17.97 -5.63 38.91
CA VAL A 44 19.29 -5.34 38.32
C VAL A 44 19.51 -6.16 37.05
N GLU A 45 19.06 -7.42 37.06
CA GLU A 45 19.20 -8.36 35.95
C GLU A 45 17.91 -8.54 35.14
N THR A 46 16.74 -8.38 35.77
CA THR A 46 15.43 -8.51 35.12
C THR A 46 14.66 -7.20 35.17
N PRO A 47 14.41 -6.48 34.06
CA PRO A 47 13.81 -5.15 34.12
C PRO A 47 12.44 -5.11 34.81
N PHE A 48 12.21 -4.09 35.65
CA PHE A 48 10.89 -3.79 36.20
C PHE A 48 9.95 -3.28 35.10
N PHE A 49 8.69 -3.73 35.10
CA PHE A 49 7.69 -3.29 34.13
C PHE A 49 6.98 -2.00 34.59
N ALA A 50 7.20 -0.90 33.89
CA ALA A 50 6.52 0.37 34.11
C ALA A 50 5.37 0.60 33.11
N SER A 51 4.37 1.38 33.52
CA SER A 51 3.18 1.64 32.70
C SER A 51 3.43 2.60 31.52
N SER A 52 4.44 3.49 31.62
CA SER A 52 4.71 4.53 30.62
C SER A 52 6.19 4.89 30.54
N SER A 53 6.66 5.21 29.33
CA SER A 53 8.05 5.64 29.08
C SER A 53 8.29 7.09 29.51
N ASN A 54 7.22 7.86 29.74
CA ASN A 54 7.26 9.27 30.14
C ASN A 54 6.94 9.48 31.63
N ALA A 55 6.90 8.42 32.43
CA ALA A 55 6.59 8.52 33.85
C ALA A 55 7.67 9.34 34.58
N THR A 56 7.25 10.28 35.42
CA THR A 56 8.13 11.02 36.33
C THR A 56 8.73 10.09 37.38
N SER A 57 9.82 10.50 38.04
CA SER A 57 10.40 9.71 39.14
C SER A 57 9.40 9.40 40.26
N GLU A 58 8.47 10.31 40.53
CA GLU A 58 7.44 10.12 41.55
C GLU A 58 6.40 9.08 41.13
N GLU A 59 5.94 9.13 39.87
CA GLU A 59 5.06 8.11 39.30
C GLU A 59 5.75 6.75 39.26
N PHE A 60 7.04 6.71 38.86
CA PHE A 60 7.84 5.48 38.85
C PHE A 60 8.02 4.90 40.25
N ALA A 61 8.33 5.75 41.24
CA ALA A 61 8.42 5.34 42.64
C ALA A 61 7.09 4.75 43.13
N THR A 62 5.98 5.39 42.78
CA THR A 62 4.63 4.93 43.15
C THR A 62 4.31 3.57 42.52
N MET A 63 4.64 3.38 41.25
CA MET A 63 4.46 2.10 40.55
C MET A 63 5.33 0.98 41.15
N LEU A 64 6.59 1.26 41.45
CA LEU A 64 7.48 0.28 42.07
C LEU A 64 7.02 -0.07 43.49
N SER A 65 6.56 0.94 44.24
CA SER A 65 6.06 0.78 45.61
C SER A 65 4.82 -0.11 45.70
N SER A 66 3.96 -0.15 44.67
CA SER A 66 2.78 -1.01 44.67
C SER A 66 3.11 -2.51 44.59
N HIS A 67 4.35 -2.85 44.23
CA HIS A 67 4.85 -4.22 44.11
C HIS A 67 5.68 -4.68 45.32
N LEU A 68 5.91 -3.81 46.31
CA LEU A 68 6.74 -4.08 47.49
C LEU A 68 5.95 -3.86 48.78
N ASN A 69 6.25 -4.64 49.82
CA ASN A 69 5.71 -4.40 51.16
C ASN A 69 6.62 -3.43 51.94
N LEU A 70 6.38 -2.14 51.80
CA LEU A 70 7.29 -1.10 52.34
C LEU A 70 7.20 -0.92 53.87
N GLY A 71 6.08 -1.27 54.51
CA GLY A 71 5.89 -1.05 55.94
C GLY A 71 6.18 0.40 56.37
N SER A 72 7.22 0.60 57.18
CA SER A 72 7.66 1.93 57.66
C SER A 72 8.72 2.62 56.79
N TYR A 73 9.15 1.97 55.70
CA TYR A 73 10.13 2.48 54.75
C TYR A 73 9.44 3.27 53.63
N LYS A 74 10.18 4.17 52.98
CA LYS A 74 9.76 4.89 51.77
C LYS A 74 10.71 4.57 50.63
N LEU A 75 10.18 4.56 49.40
CA LEU A 75 10.99 4.52 48.19
C LEU A 75 11.18 5.94 47.66
N ALA A 76 12.41 6.24 47.24
CA ALA A 76 12.73 7.43 46.47
C ALA A 76 13.45 7.00 45.19
N VAL A 77 13.00 7.54 44.06
CA VAL A 77 13.67 7.40 42.77
C VAL A 77 14.37 8.71 42.51
N LYS A 78 15.70 8.68 42.41
CA LYS A 78 16.46 9.91 42.16
C LYS A 78 16.35 10.25 40.67
N ASN A 79 15.90 11.47 40.38
CA ASN A 79 16.11 12.11 39.09
C ASN A 79 17.62 12.26 38.92
N ASP A 80 18.21 11.39 38.14
CA ASP A 80 19.64 11.41 37.88
C ASP A 80 19.85 11.37 36.36
N GLU A 81 21.04 11.72 35.90
CA GLU A 81 21.50 11.57 34.51
C GLU A 81 21.32 10.14 33.97
N THR A 82 20.96 9.20 34.84
CA THR A 82 20.64 7.79 34.58
C THR A 82 19.22 7.52 34.06
N PHE A 83 18.28 8.48 34.15
CA PHE A 83 17.03 8.46 33.37
C PHE A 83 17.34 8.81 31.90
N VAL A 84 18.10 7.93 31.27
CA VAL A 84 18.64 8.07 29.91
C VAL A 84 17.58 7.64 28.90
N GLN A 85 17.69 8.16 27.67
CA GLN A 85 16.97 7.62 26.52
C GLN A 85 17.02 6.07 26.49
N PRO A 86 15.96 5.42 26.00
CA PRO A 86 15.89 3.97 25.83
C PRO A 86 17.19 3.39 25.27
N LYS A 87 17.81 2.49 26.03
CA LYS A 87 18.96 1.75 25.54
C LYS A 87 18.45 0.52 24.81
N ILE A 88 18.48 0.61 23.49
CA ILE A 88 18.19 -0.50 22.59
C ILE A 88 19.49 -1.28 22.43
N ILE A 89 19.52 -2.53 22.89
CA ILE A 89 20.67 -3.43 22.78
C ILE A 89 20.39 -4.37 21.62
N ASP A 90 21.15 -4.21 20.55
CA ASP A 90 21.16 -5.13 19.42
C ASP A 90 22.47 -5.93 19.42
N ASN A 91 22.36 -7.25 19.24
CA ASN A 91 23.52 -8.14 19.10
C ASN A 91 24.02 -8.25 17.64
N ASN A 92 23.30 -7.66 16.68
CA ASN A 92 23.58 -7.78 15.24
C ASN A 92 24.14 -6.50 14.58
N HIS A 93 24.22 -5.37 15.29
CA HIS A 93 24.85 -4.15 14.79
C HIS A 93 26.07 -3.74 15.63
N SER A 94 27.27 -4.09 15.13
CA SER A 94 28.48 -3.36 15.49
C SER A 94 28.49 -2.04 14.74
N ASP A 95 28.12 -0.95 15.42
CA ASP A 95 28.83 0.34 15.37
C ASP A 95 28.03 1.41 16.13
N GLU A 96 28.37 1.62 17.41
CA GLU A 96 28.77 2.94 17.91
C GLU A 96 29.35 2.80 19.33
N LYS A 97 30.54 3.38 19.51
CA LYS A 97 31.35 3.35 20.73
C LYS A 97 30.56 3.82 21.96
N ILE A 98 30.38 2.94 22.94
CA ILE A 98 30.38 3.33 24.36
C ILE A 98 31.37 2.42 25.10
N ALA A 99 32.42 3.05 25.61
CA ALA A 99 33.55 2.40 26.25
C ALA A 99 33.20 1.77 27.62
N GLN A 100 33.74 0.56 27.82
CA GLN A 100 34.34 -0.05 29.03
C GLN A 100 33.79 0.37 30.41
N ALA A 101 33.40 -0.54 31.32
CA ALA A 101 34.20 -1.68 31.77
C ALA A 101 33.37 -2.77 32.49
N ASN A 102 33.99 -3.95 32.59
CA ASN A 102 33.66 -5.15 33.38
C ASN A 102 32.50 -6.01 32.86
N MET A 103 32.80 -6.80 31.83
CA MET A 103 31.97 -7.91 31.38
C MET A 103 32.79 -9.21 31.23
N SER A 104 33.62 -9.52 32.23
CA SER A 104 34.46 -10.73 32.22
C SER A 104 33.74 -12.01 32.68
N THR A 105 32.43 -11.94 32.99
CA THR A 105 31.70 -13.10 33.55
C THR A 105 30.34 -13.38 32.90
N ILE A 106 29.96 -12.65 31.84
CA ILE A 106 28.72 -12.93 31.06
C ILE A 106 29.06 -13.63 29.72
N LEU A 107 30.36 -13.84 29.43
CA LEU A 107 30.86 -14.40 28.17
C LEU A 107 30.91 -15.94 28.09
N GLN A 108 30.09 -16.68 28.84
CA GLN A 108 30.09 -18.15 28.69
C GLN A 108 28.76 -18.83 28.40
N GLN A 109 27.62 -18.14 28.30
CA GLN A 109 26.41 -18.74 27.72
C GLN A 109 25.51 -17.69 27.08
N GLN A 110 25.60 -17.50 25.76
CA GLN A 110 24.47 -17.19 24.86
C GLN A 110 24.94 -16.93 23.42
N GLU A 111 25.44 -17.97 22.75
CA GLU A 111 25.24 -18.06 21.30
C GLU A 111 23.77 -18.45 21.07
N SER A 112 22.97 -17.53 20.51
CA SER A 112 21.72 -17.77 19.72
C SER A 112 20.64 -16.68 19.78
N LYS A 113 20.86 -15.48 20.34
CA LYS A 113 19.81 -14.43 20.31
C LYS A 113 19.89 -13.54 19.07
N LYS A 114 19.21 -13.94 17.99
CA LYS A 114 18.85 -13.08 16.84
C LYS A 114 17.66 -12.17 17.18
N GLY A 115 17.84 -11.22 18.08
CA GLY A 115 16.74 -10.30 18.41
C GLY A 115 17.17 -9.10 19.23
N LEU A 116 16.43 -8.02 19.02
CA LEU A 116 16.51 -6.79 19.79
C LEU A 116 16.19 -7.07 21.26
N ASP A 117 17.04 -6.60 22.17
CA ASP A 117 16.75 -6.51 23.60
C ASP A 117 16.53 -5.03 23.97
N VAL A 118 15.48 -4.74 24.76
CA VAL A 118 15.07 -3.37 25.07
C VAL A 118 14.97 -3.13 26.57
N VAL A 119 15.61 -2.05 27.01
CA VAL A 119 15.50 -1.49 28.36
C VAL A 119 15.23 0.01 28.20
N ASN A 120 14.18 0.52 28.85
CA ASN A 120 13.82 1.95 28.79
C ASN A 120 14.91 2.83 29.42
N GLY A 121 15.59 2.33 30.44
CA GLY A 121 16.68 3.03 31.11
C GLY A 121 17.01 2.37 32.44
N THR A 122 17.83 3.07 33.23
CA THR A 122 18.16 2.64 34.59
C THR A 122 17.69 3.68 35.60
N ALA A 123 17.21 3.27 36.76
CA ALA A 123 16.81 4.18 37.82
C ALA A 123 17.59 3.89 39.09
N GLY A 124 18.16 4.94 39.70
CA GLY A 124 18.67 4.85 41.07
C GLY A 124 17.50 4.84 42.05
N VAL A 125 17.34 3.73 42.77
CA VAL A 125 16.25 3.50 43.72
C VAL A 125 16.80 3.39 45.12
N SER A 126 16.35 4.29 46.00
CA SER A 126 16.78 4.38 47.39
C SER A 126 15.65 3.98 48.34
N ILE A 127 15.97 3.13 49.32
CA ILE A 127 15.09 2.84 50.46
C ILE A 127 15.43 3.82 51.59
N LEU A 128 14.42 4.53 52.08
CA LEU A 128 14.56 5.51 53.15
C LEU A 128 13.81 5.05 54.42
N LYS A 129 14.40 5.26 55.60
CA LYS A 129 13.73 5.13 56.91
C LYS A 129 13.91 6.44 57.69
N LYS A 130 12.81 7.09 58.08
CA LYS A 130 12.85 8.43 58.71
C LYS A 130 13.80 9.39 57.96
N ASP A 131 13.67 9.40 56.63
CA ASP A 131 14.43 10.23 55.69
C ASP A 131 15.95 9.98 55.64
N LYS A 132 16.45 8.90 56.26
CA LYS A 132 17.82 8.40 56.07
C LYS A 132 17.85 7.28 55.03
N GLU A 133 18.81 7.34 54.12
CA GLU A 133 19.04 6.30 53.11
C GLU A 133 19.66 5.05 53.74
N GLU A 134 18.94 3.93 53.67
CA GLU A 134 19.35 2.64 54.24
C GLU A 134 19.93 1.71 53.17
N PHE A 135 19.53 1.91 51.91
CA PHE A 135 19.97 1.12 50.77
C PHE A 135 19.74 1.88 49.46
N ASN A 136 20.59 1.62 48.47
CA ASN A 136 20.48 2.16 47.13
C ASN A 136 20.86 1.09 46.11
N VAL A 137 20.07 0.96 45.06
CA VAL A 137 20.36 0.06 43.94
C VAL A 137 19.95 0.71 42.64
N LYS A 138 20.72 0.43 41.58
CA LYS A 138 20.39 0.84 40.22
C LYS A 138 19.64 -0.30 39.53
N ILE A 139 18.35 -0.09 39.27
CA ILE A 139 17.50 -1.09 38.62
C ILE A 139 17.29 -0.76 37.14
N GLN A 140 16.98 -1.77 36.35
CA GLN A 140 16.53 -1.62 34.97
C GLN A 140 15.00 -1.56 34.91
N TRP A 141 14.43 -0.89 33.91
CA TRP A 141 13.00 -0.90 33.68
C TRP A 141 12.61 -0.91 32.20
N VAL A 142 11.38 -1.34 31.91
CA VAL A 142 10.84 -1.48 30.55
C VAL A 142 9.34 -1.10 30.48
N THR A 143 8.82 -0.76 29.31
CA THR A 143 7.39 -0.46 29.07
C THR A 143 6.79 -1.30 27.96
N ASN A 144 5.45 -1.38 27.93
CA ASN A 144 4.71 -2.05 26.85
C ASN A 144 5.09 -1.51 25.47
N GLU A 145 5.31 -0.20 25.34
CA GLU A 145 5.65 0.45 24.06
C GLU A 145 6.95 -0.10 23.48
N LEU A 146 7.99 -0.24 24.31
CA LEU A 146 9.26 -0.81 23.88
C LEU A 146 9.18 -2.32 23.66
N ILE A 147 8.42 -3.05 24.48
CA ILE A 147 8.18 -4.48 24.26
C ILE A 147 7.50 -4.70 22.90
N LEU A 148 6.49 -3.89 22.57
CA LEU A 148 5.80 -3.97 21.28
C LEU A 148 6.70 -3.53 20.12
N LEU A 149 7.57 -2.52 20.32
CA LEU A 149 8.61 -2.14 19.35
C LEU A 149 9.55 -3.32 19.07
N LYS A 150 10.13 -3.90 20.13
CA LYS A 150 11.00 -5.09 20.06
C LYS A 150 10.31 -6.24 19.33
N ASN A 151 9.08 -6.57 19.71
CA ASN A 151 8.36 -7.66 19.09
C ASN A 151 8.12 -7.40 17.59
N THR A 152 7.76 -6.16 17.23
CA THR A 152 7.57 -5.76 15.82
C THR A 152 8.86 -5.93 15.02
N VAL A 153 9.97 -5.37 15.51
CA VAL A 153 11.29 -5.46 14.86
C VAL A 153 11.73 -6.91 14.72
N ASN A 154 11.69 -7.68 15.80
CA ASN A 154 12.15 -9.06 15.80
C ASN A 154 11.31 -9.95 14.89
N LYS A 155 9.99 -9.69 14.79
CA LYS A 155 9.13 -10.41 13.85
C LYS A 155 9.50 -10.13 12.40
N ILE A 156 9.76 -8.85 12.06
CA ILE A 156 10.21 -8.50 10.73
C ILE A 156 11.53 -9.21 10.41
N ASP A 157 12.55 -9.03 11.25
CA ASP A 157 13.89 -9.63 11.06
C ASP A 157 13.81 -11.17 10.94
N ASN A 158 13.00 -11.83 11.79
CA ASN A 158 12.89 -13.29 11.75
C ASN A 158 12.10 -13.83 10.54
N MET A 159 11.23 -13.04 9.92
CA MET A 159 10.43 -13.46 8.76
C MET A 159 11.00 -12.97 7.42
N SER A 160 12.02 -12.10 7.42
CA SER A 160 12.68 -11.52 6.24
C SER A 160 13.06 -12.51 5.13
N SER A 161 13.35 -13.77 5.49
CA SER A 161 13.78 -14.83 4.58
C SER A 161 12.67 -15.80 4.13
N LYS A 162 11.45 -15.67 4.66
CA LYS A 162 10.38 -16.68 4.51
C LYS A 162 9.16 -16.20 3.74
N LEU A 163 8.98 -14.88 3.58
CA LEU A 163 7.85 -14.31 2.84
C LEU A 163 8.16 -14.29 1.35
N GLN A 164 7.43 -15.10 0.58
CA GLN A 164 7.54 -15.09 -0.87
C GLN A 164 6.36 -14.38 -1.51
N ASN A 165 5.14 -14.57 -1.01
CA ASN A 165 3.92 -14.10 -1.68
C ASN A 165 3.04 -13.28 -0.73
N ILE A 166 2.77 -12.02 -1.07
CA ILE A 166 1.84 -11.15 -0.34
C ILE A 166 0.68 -10.76 -1.25
N ASN A 167 -0.55 -11.06 -0.81
CA ASN A 167 -1.76 -10.63 -1.49
C ASN A 167 -1.94 -9.12 -1.31
N LEU A 168 -1.87 -8.37 -2.41
CA LEU A 168 -2.02 -6.92 -2.36
C LEU A 168 -3.52 -6.58 -2.13
N PRO A 169 -3.87 -5.86 -1.05
CA PRO A 169 -5.20 -5.29 -0.93
C PRO A 169 -5.40 -4.21 -1.99
N LEU A 170 -6.54 -4.24 -2.66
CA LEU A 170 -7.04 -3.16 -3.47
C LEU A 170 -7.61 -2.05 -2.57
N PRO A 171 -7.50 -0.77 -2.98
CA PRO A 171 -8.25 0.29 -2.34
C PRO A 171 -9.75 -0.09 -2.28
N PRO A 172 -10.39 0.07 -1.12
CA PRO A 172 -11.77 -0.37 -0.94
C PRO A 172 -12.70 0.42 -1.87
N LEU A 173 -13.35 -0.26 -2.84
CA LEU A 173 -14.38 0.36 -3.70
C LEU A 173 -15.56 0.85 -2.87
N VAL A 174 -15.83 0.20 -1.73
CA VAL A 174 -16.84 0.57 -0.74
C VAL A 174 -16.15 0.80 0.60
N LYS A 175 -16.41 1.96 1.23
CA LYS A 175 -15.79 2.33 2.51
C LYS A 175 -16.05 1.26 3.59
N GLY A 176 -14.96 0.64 4.07
CA GLY A 176 -15.02 -0.38 5.12
C GLY A 176 -14.94 -1.83 4.62
N VAL A 177 -14.93 -2.06 3.30
CA VAL A 177 -14.76 -3.39 2.70
C VAL A 177 -13.34 -3.51 2.15
N ASN A 178 -12.49 -4.32 2.80
CA ASN A 178 -11.19 -4.65 2.23
C ASN A 178 -11.39 -5.63 1.08
N ILE A 179 -10.91 -5.27 -0.10
CA ILE A 179 -10.96 -6.10 -1.31
C ILE A 179 -9.52 -6.48 -1.63
N THR A 180 -9.25 -7.74 -1.92
CA THR A 180 -7.97 -8.22 -2.46
C THR A 180 -8.08 -8.43 -3.98
N PHE A 181 -6.96 -8.63 -4.67
CA PHE A 181 -7.02 -9.03 -6.08
C PHE A 181 -7.75 -10.36 -6.30
N ALA A 182 -7.66 -11.29 -5.35
CA ALA A 182 -8.43 -12.54 -5.36
C ALA A 182 -9.95 -12.29 -5.25
N ASP A 183 -10.35 -11.34 -4.39
CA ASP A 183 -11.74 -10.92 -4.28
C ASP A 183 -12.23 -10.25 -5.58
N LEU A 184 -11.36 -9.50 -6.27
CA LEU A 184 -11.69 -8.89 -7.56
C LEU A 184 -11.89 -9.96 -8.66
N TYR A 185 -11.01 -10.97 -8.72
CA TYR A 185 -11.16 -12.12 -9.60
C TYR A 185 -12.50 -12.81 -9.38
N THR A 186 -12.79 -13.15 -8.12
CA THR A 186 -14.06 -13.78 -7.72
C THR A 186 -15.24 -12.90 -8.08
N PHE A 187 -15.16 -11.59 -7.80
CA PHE A 187 -16.21 -10.64 -8.12
C PHE A 187 -16.50 -10.55 -9.61
N ILE A 188 -15.47 -10.44 -10.45
CA ILE A 188 -15.62 -10.36 -11.91
C ILE A 188 -16.25 -11.65 -12.46
N GLY A 189 -15.87 -12.81 -11.91
CA GLY A 189 -16.49 -14.09 -12.27
C GLY A 189 -18.00 -14.16 -11.93
N LEU A 190 -18.46 -13.37 -10.96
CA LEU A 190 -19.86 -13.32 -10.52
C LEU A 190 -20.70 -12.24 -11.22
N LEU A 191 -20.09 -11.38 -12.06
CA LEU A 191 -20.81 -10.32 -12.76
C LEU A 191 -21.84 -10.91 -13.74
N PRO A 192 -23.16 -10.69 -13.53
CA PRO A 192 -24.17 -11.16 -14.46
C PRO A 192 -24.19 -10.20 -15.65
N LEU A 193 -23.39 -10.49 -16.67
CA LEU A 193 -23.34 -9.68 -17.88
C LEU A 193 -24.46 -10.09 -18.85
N PRO A 194 -25.19 -9.12 -19.44
CA PRO A 194 -26.16 -9.39 -20.50
C PRO A 194 -25.44 -9.69 -21.83
N GLU A 195 -24.90 -10.90 -21.94
CA GLU A 195 -24.01 -11.31 -23.04
C GLU A 195 -24.63 -11.11 -24.42
N LYS A 196 -25.93 -11.42 -24.57
CA LYS A 196 -26.65 -11.26 -25.83
C LYS A 196 -26.68 -9.79 -26.26
N GLU A 197 -27.10 -8.91 -25.36
CA GLU A 197 -27.21 -7.47 -25.59
C GLU A 197 -25.84 -6.84 -25.87
N ILE A 198 -24.78 -7.29 -25.19
CA ILE A 198 -23.39 -6.87 -25.44
C ILE A 198 -22.96 -7.25 -26.86
N MET A 199 -23.26 -8.48 -27.27
CA MET A 199 -22.83 -9.04 -28.55
C MET A 199 -23.63 -8.53 -29.76
N GLU A 200 -24.87 -8.07 -29.55
CA GLU A 200 -25.71 -7.47 -30.59
C GLU A 200 -25.32 -6.03 -30.95
N ILE A 201 -24.51 -5.35 -30.13
CA ILE A 201 -24.04 -4.00 -30.44
C ILE A 201 -22.96 -4.04 -31.54
N ASP A 202 -23.31 -3.51 -32.70
CA ASP A 202 -22.40 -3.39 -33.84
C ASP A 202 -21.46 -2.17 -33.69
N LEU A 203 -20.20 -2.44 -33.37
CA LEU A 203 -19.16 -1.41 -33.23
C LEU A 203 -18.86 -0.65 -34.53
N THR A 204 -19.28 -1.13 -35.70
CA THR A 204 -19.12 -0.37 -36.95
C THR A 204 -20.15 0.76 -37.05
N LYS A 205 -21.24 0.70 -36.26
CA LYS A 205 -22.42 1.58 -36.32
C LYS A 205 -22.56 2.51 -35.13
N ILE A 206 -21.50 2.77 -34.37
CA ILE A 206 -21.57 3.61 -33.15
C ILE A 206 -22.03 5.07 -33.40
N ASN A 207 -21.91 5.55 -34.64
CA ASN A 207 -22.39 6.89 -35.04
C ASN A 207 -23.89 6.94 -35.35
N GLU A 208 -24.59 5.79 -35.37
CA GLU A 208 -26.03 5.75 -35.58
C GLU A 208 -26.78 6.26 -34.32
N PRO A 209 -27.94 6.92 -34.47
CA PRO A 209 -28.70 7.46 -33.33
C PRO A 209 -29.10 6.42 -32.28
N ASP A 210 -29.35 5.18 -32.70
CA ASP A 210 -29.80 4.08 -31.85
C ASP A 210 -28.69 3.50 -30.96
N PHE A 211 -27.41 3.77 -31.26
CA PHE A 211 -26.29 3.30 -30.44
C PHE A 211 -26.35 3.82 -28.99
N LEU A 212 -26.71 5.10 -28.81
CA LEU A 212 -26.85 5.70 -27.48
C LEU A 212 -27.97 5.01 -26.68
N GLU A 213 -29.11 4.75 -27.31
CA GLU A 213 -30.24 4.07 -26.68
C GLU A 213 -29.89 2.62 -26.30
N LYS A 214 -29.17 1.92 -27.18
CA LYS A 214 -28.65 0.56 -26.92
C LYS A 214 -27.66 0.57 -25.76
N PHE A 215 -26.75 1.53 -25.71
CA PHE A 215 -25.78 1.66 -24.63
C PHE A 215 -26.43 2.02 -23.29
N ASP A 216 -27.37 2.97 -23.26
CA ASP A 216 -28.15 3.31 -22.06
C ASP A 216 -28.94 2.10 -21.55
N THR A 217 -29.58 1.36 -22.45
CA THR A 217 -30.28 0.11 -22.12
C THR A 217 -29.34 -0.91 -21.50
N LEU A 218 -28.16 -1.11 -22.10
CA LEU A 218 -27.15 -2.02 -21.58
C LEU A 218 -26.67 -1.60 -20.17
N LEU A 219 -26.33 -0.32 -19.98
CA LEU A 219 -25.90 0.19 -18.68
C LEU A 219 -26.96 -0.01 -17.60
N ASN A 220 -28.24 0.20 -17.94
CA ASN A 220 -29.34 -0.04 -17.02
C ASN A 220 -29.48 -1.51 -16.66
N ILE A 221 -29.37 -2.43 -17.64
CA ILE A 221 -29.40 -3.87 -17.36
C ILE A 221 -28.24 -4.27 -16.44
N ILE A 222 -27.03 -3.80 -16.71
CA ILE A 222 -25.87 -4.06 -15.84
C ILE A 222 -26.10 -3.50 -14.43
N ALA A 223 -26.63 -2.27 -14.32
CA ALA A 223 -26.93 -1.66 -13.02
C ALA A 223 -27.99 -2.45 -12.23
N GLU A 224 -29.05 -2.92 -12.88
CA GLU A 224 -30.07 -3.78 -12.25
C GLU A 224 -29.49 -5.14 -11.84
N ASN A 225 -28.65 -5.74 -12.68
CA ASN A 225 -27.97 -7.00 -12.35
C ASN A 225 -27.04 -6.83 -11.14
N LEU A 226 -26.31 -5.72 -11.02
CA LEU A 226 -25.47 -5.43 -9.86
C LEU A 226 -26.28 -5.21 -8.57
N LYS A 227 -27.50 -4.65 -8.65
CA LYS A 227 -28.40 -4.55 -7.50
C LYS A 227 -28.75 -5.92 -6.92
N THR A 228 -28.84 -6.96 -7.75
CA THR A 228 -29.08 -8.34 -7.26
C THR A 228 -27.92 -8.84 -6.40
N LEU A 229 -26.71 -8.33 -6.61
CA LEU A 229 -25.52 -8.58 -5.79
C LEU A 229 -25.39 -7.60 -4.61
N GLN A 230 -26.44 -6.84 -4.30
CA GLN A 230 -26.47 -5.78 -3.27
C GLN A 230 -25.53 -4.60 -3.55
N PHE A 231 -25.08 -4.42 -4.80
CA PHE A 231 -24.29 -3.28 -5.25
C PHE A 231 -25.16 -2.32 -6.06
N ASP A 232 -25.66 -1.26 -5.44
CA ASP A 232 -26.38 -0.20 -6.17
C ASP A 232 -25.40 0.86 -6.70
N ILE A 233 -25.14 0.82 -8.00
CA ILE A 233 -24.27 1.78 -8.69
C ILE A 233 -25.02 3.00 -9.25
N SER A 234 -26.36 3.04 -9.16
CA SER A 234 -27.16 4.11 -9.78
C SER A 234 -26.81 5.50 -9.23
N GLY A 235 -26.57 5.60 -7.92
CA GLY A 235 -26.07 6.83 -7.28
C GLY A 235 -24.64 7.20 -7.70
N TYR A 236 -23.81 6.21 -8.06
CA TYR A 236 -22.45 6.44 -8.54
C TYR A 236 -22.42 6.97 -9.97
N LEU A 237 -23.27 6.44 -10.86
CA LEU A 237 -23.39 6.88 -12.25
C LEU A 237 -23.77 8.37 -12.36
N ASN A 238 -24.63 8.85 -11.45
CA ASN A 238 -25.07 10.24 -11.42
C ASN A 238 -24.16 11.17 -10.61
N LYS A 239 -23.00 10.68 -10.13
CA LYS A 239 -22.08 11.48 -9.33
C LYS A 239 -21.35 12.48 -10.22
N ASP A 240 -21.32 13.74 -9.79
CA ASP A 240 -20.55 14.79 -10.46
C ASP A 240 -19.05 14.46 -10.45
N ILE A 241 -18.44 14.55 -11.62
CA ILE A 241 -17.00 14.56 -11.80
C ILE A 241 -16.60 16.02 -11.91
N SER A 242 -16.19 16.62 -10.79
CA SER A 242 -15.54 17.93 -10.78
C SER A 242 -14.16 17.82 -10.18
N PHE A 243 -13.17 18.34 -10.89
CA PHE A 243 -11.82 18.52 -10.41
C PHE A 243 -11.34 19.88 -10.95
N ASN A 244 -10.77 20.71 -10.07
CA ASN A 244 -10.47 22.13 -10.33
C ASN A 244 -8.95 22.39 -10.33
N GLN A 245 -8.20 21.60 -11.09
CA GLN A 245 -6.75 21.82 -11.26
C GLN A 245 -6.45 22.21 -12.71
N THR A 246 -5.29 21.80 -13.24
CA THR A 246 -4.88 22.06 -14.63
C THR A 246 -5.95 21.63 -15.64
N LEU A 247 -6.72 20.60 -15.33
CA LEU A 247 -7.84 20.11 -16.14
C LEU A 247 -9.13 20.31 -15.33
N VAL A 248 -10.23 20.67 -16.00
CA VAL A 248 -11.56 20.88 -15.41
C VAL A 248 -12.54 19.93 -16.08
N GLY A 249 -12.99 18.91 -15.35
CA GLY A 249 -14.08 18.05 -15.78
C GLY A 249 -15.43 18.66 -15.41
N LYS A 250 -16.39 18.65 -16.34
CA LYS A 250 -17.79 18.98 -16.10
C LYS A 250 -18.70 17.89 -16.67
N GLY A 251 -19.53 17.32 -15.80
CA GLY A 251 -20.48 16.26 -16.11
C GLY A 251 -20.48 15.20 -15.01
N THR A 252 -21.10 14.06 -15.30
CA THR A 252 -21.27 12.94 -14.38
C THR A 252 -20.38 11.76 -14.76
N VAL A 253 -20.30 10.74 -13.89
CA VAL A 253 -19.70 9.45 -14.24
C VAL A 253 -20.36 8.84 -15.47
N LYS A 254 -21.69 8.93 -15.59
CA LYS A 254 -22.43 8.45 -16.75
C LYS A 254 -21.96 9.13 -18.04
N ASP A 255 -21.69 10.44 -18.00
CA ASP A 255 -21.20 11.19 -19.16
C ASP A 255 -19.78 10.75 -19.57
N LEU A 256 -18.94 10.43 -18.59
CA LEU A 256 -17.62 9.84 -18.84
C LEU A 256 -17.74 8.46 -19.51
N LEU A 257 -18.64 7.59 -19.02
CA LEU A 257 -18.89 6.29 -19.64
C LEU A 257 -19.36 6.44 -21.09
N HIS A 258 -20.17 7.46 -21.38
CA HIS A 258 -20.62 7.77 -22.73
C HIS A 258 -19.49 8.24 -23.65
N ASN A 259 -18.53 9.04 -23.15
CA ASN A 259 -17.36 9.44 -23.93
C ASN A 259 -16.59 8.23 -24.49
N MET A 260 -16.46 7.16 -23.69
CA MET A 260 -15.73 5.94 -24.03
C MET A 260 -16.62 4.72 -24.31
N ALA A 261 -17.91 4.92 -24.59
CA ALA A 261 -18.87 3.83 -24.78
C ALA A 261 -18.41 2.77 -25.80
N PRO A 262 -17.85 3.12 -26.97
CA PRO A 262 -17.41 2.12 -27.94
C PRO A 262 -16.27 1.22 -27.43
N ASP A 263 -15.31 1.79 -26.69
CA ASP A 263 -14.20 1.04 -26.09
C ASP A 263 -14.71 0.13 -24.96
N LEU A 264 -15.68 0.60 -24.17
CA LEU A 264 -16.31 -0.21 -23.14
C LEU A 264 -17.08 -1.39 -23.75
N ILE A 265 -17.82 -1.17 -24.85
CA ILE A 265 -18.47 -2.27 -25.57
C ILE A 265 -17.44 -3.23 -26.15
N ALA A 266 -16.37 -2.73 -26.76
CA ALA A 266 -15.31 -3.58 -27.30
C ALA A 266 -14.65 -4.43 -26.21
N LEU A 267 -14.43 -3.87 -25.02
CA LEU A 267 -13.92 -4.56 -23.85
C LEU A 267 -14.91 -5.63 -23.36
N LEU A 268 -16.20 -5.29 -23.25
CA LEU A 268 -17.23 -6.24 -22.83
C LEU A 268 -17.38 -7.39 -23.83
N GLN A 269 -17.37 -7.11 -25.12
CA GLN A 269 -17.40 -8.14 -26.18
C GLN A 269 -16.16 -9.03 -26.13
N TRP A 270 -14.98 -8.45 -25.90
CA TRP A 270 -13.76 -9.23 -25.68
C TRP A 270 -13.87 -10.10 -24.43
N PHE A 271 -14.37 -9.54 -23.33
CA PHE A 271 -14.53 -10.24 -22.06
C PHE A 271 -15.44 -11.46 -22.19
N VAL A 272 -16.60 -11.29 -22.87
CA VAL A 272 -17.56 -12.37 -23.15
C VAL A 272 -16.97 -13.44 -24.09
N LYS A 273 -16.20 -13.04 -25.10
CA LYS A 273 -15.64 -13.98 -26.10
C LYS A 273 -14.47 -14.80 -25.57
N GLU A 274 -13.55 -14.18 -24.84
CA GLU A 274 -12.28 -14.81 -24.45
C GLU A 274 -11.69 -14.28 -23.14
N GLY A 275 -12.05 -13.08 -22.68
CA GLY A 275 -11.42 -12.48 -21.50
C GLY A 275 -11.69 -13.29 -20.22
N LYS A 276 -12.89 -13.85 -20.06
CA LYS A 276 -13.22 -14.73 -18.93
C LYS A 276 -12.31 -15.96 -18.87
N GLU A 277 -12.15 -16.67 -19.99
CA GLU A 277 -11.27 -17.84 -20.10
C GLU A 277 -9.79 -17.48 -19.84
N LYS A 278 -9.33 -16.32 -20.33
CA LYS A 278 -7.97 -15.82 -20.06
C LYS A 278 -7.74 -15.51 -18.59
N ILE A 279 -8.73 -14.92 -17.91
CA ILE A 279 -8.65 -14.61 -16.48
C ILE A 279 -8.67 -15.90 -15.65
N GLU A 280 -9.51 -16.88 -16.02
CA GLU A 280 -9.54 -18.21 -15.38
C GLU A 280 -8.23 -18.99 -15.58
N SER A 281 -7.67 -19.00 -16.79
CA SER A 281 -6.45 -19.75 -17.11
C SER A 281 -5.16 -19.15 -16.53
N THR A 282 -5.12 -17.84 -16.31
CA THR A 282 -3.97 -17.15 -15.71
C THR A 282 -4.12 -16.95 -14.20
N HIS A 283 -5.30 -17.20 -13.65
CA HIS A 283 -5.69 -16.77 -12.30
C HIS A 283 -5.37 -15.29 -12.05
N ASN A 284 -5.38 -14.45 -13.08
CA ASN A 284 -4.95 -13.05 -12.97
C ASN A 284 -5.98 -12.17 -13.68
N THR A 285 -6.56 -11.21 -12.96
CA THR A 285 -7.51 -10.25 -13.57
C THR A 285 -6.78 -9.12 -14.28
N VAL A 286 -5.64 -8.70 -13.73
CA VAL A 286 -4.94 -7.48 -14.16
C VAL A 286 -4.18 -7.71 -15.46
N LEU A 287 -3.49 -8.84 -15.58
CA LEU A 287 -2.66 -9.14 -16.75
C LEU A 287 -3.48 -9.22 -18.04
N PRO A 288 -4.58 -10.01 -18.14
CA PRO A 288 -5.39 -10.05 -19.35
C PRO A 288 -5.97 -8.70 -19.74
N LEU A 289 -6.35 -7.86 -18.76
CA LEU A 289 -6.83 -6.51 -19.02
C LEU A 289 -5.73 -5.59 -19.58
N ILE A 290 -4.53 -5.61 -18.99
CA ILE A 290 -3.37 -4.87 -19.50
C ILE A 290 -3.03 -5.34 -20.93
N GLN A 291 -3.07 -6.65 -21.16
CA GLN A 291 -2.83 -7.24 -22.48
C GLN A 291 -3.90 -6.82 -23.50
N TYR A 292 -5.17 -6.79 -23.12
CA TYR A 292 -6.24 -6.26 -23.97
C TYR A 292 -5.98 -4.80 -24.34
N LEU A 293 -5.67 -3.95 -23.35
CA LEU A 293 -5.39 -2.54 -23.57
C LEU A 293 -4.19 -2.32 -24.50
N PHE A 294 -3.13 -3.11 -24.38
CA PHE A 294 -1.94 -3.02 -25.23
C PHE A 294 -2.01 -3.79 -26.54
N SER A 295 -3.01 -4.65 -26.72
CA SER A 295 -3.23 -5.36 -27.98
C SER A 295 -3.68 -4.40 -29.09
N PRO A 296 -3.54 -4.80 -30.38
CA PRO A 296 -4.04 -4.01 -31.49
C PRO A 296 -5.48 -3.59 -31.27
N VAL A 297 -5.79 -2.32 -31.61
CA VAL A 297 -7.13 -1.78 -31.52
C VAL A 297 -8.13 -2.69 -32.23
N ASN A 298 -9.30 -2.91 -31.61
CA ASN A 298 -10.38 -3.69 -32.20
C ASN A 298 -10.68 -3.22 -33.64
N THR A 299 -10.71 -4.15 -34.60
CA THR A 299 -10.83 -3.83 -36.03
C THR A 299 -12.10 -3.04 -36.35
N ASN A 300 -13.24 -3.41 -35.76
CA ASN A 300 -14.50 -2.71 -36.00
C ASN A 300 -14.48 -1.29 -35.43
N LEU A 301 -13.87 -1.13 -34.24
CA LEU A 301 -13.67 0.17 -33.64
C LEU A 301 -12.70 1.04 -34.46
N LYS A 302 -11.63 0.45 -34.99
CA LYS A 302 -10.66 1.13 -35.86
C LYS A 302 -11.28 1.59 -37.17
N GLU A 303 -12.13 0.77 -37.78
CA GLU A 303 -12.90 1.17 -38.97
C GLU A 303 -13.88 2.29 -38.62
N ASN A 304 -14.51 2.27 -37.45
CA ASN A 304 -15.34 3.39 -37.05
C ASN A 304 -14.55 4.69 -36.85
N ILE A 305 -13.41 4.64 -36.17
CA ILE A 305 -12.53 5.80 -35.99
C ILE A 305 -12.15 6.39 -37.36
N LYS A 306 -11.90 5.54 -38.35
CA LYS A 306 -11.70 5.96 -39.75
C LYS A 306 -12.92 6.66 -40.33
N VAL A 307 -14.12 6.13 -40.16
CA VAL A 307 -15.36 6.75 -40.66
C VAL A 307 -15.64 8.08 -39.97
N ALA A 308 -15.48 8.15 -38.65
CA ALA A 308 -15.79 9.33 -37.84
C ALA A 308 -14.78 10.48 -38.05
N PHE A 309 -13.50 10.15 -38.22
CA PHE A 309 -12.39 11.12 -38.17
C PHE A 309 -11.51 11.15 -39.42
N GLY A 310 -11.74 10.26 -40.38
CA GLY A 310 -10.98 10.14 -41.62
C GLY A 310 -9.65 9.38 -41.47
N GLU A 311 -9.25 8.65 -42.51
CA GLU A 311 -7.97 7.91 -42.54
C GLU A 311 -6.74 8.81 -42.39
N THR A 312 -6.82 10.05 -42.87
CA THR A 312 -5.77 11.06 -42.72
C THR A 312 -5.86 11.83 -41.40
N GLY A 313 -6.88 11.54 -40.59
CA GLY A 313 -7.13 12.16 -39.29
C GLY A 313 -6.08 11.74 -38.26
N TYR A 314 -5.74 12.65 -37.35
CA TYR A 314 -4.74 12.39 -36.31
C TYR A 314 -5.11 11.18 -35.44
N PHE A 315 -6.39 11.05 -35.08
CA PHE A 315 -6.90 9.93 -34.29
C PHE A 315 -6.64 8.60 -34.99
N TYR A 316 -7.10 8.45 -36.24
CA TYR A 316 -6.87 7.21 -36.97
C TYR A 316 -5.38 6.88 -37.11
N GLN A 317 -4.53 7.85 -37.41
CA GLN A 317 -3.08 7.62 -37.57
C GLN A 317 -2.35 7.29 -36.26
N ASN A 318 -2.89 7.64 -35.10
CA ASN A 318 -2.24 7.47 -33.79
C ASN A 318 -2.94 6.48 -32.86
N THR A 319 -4.01 5.82 -33.30
CA THR A 319 -4.68 4.75 -32.53
C THR A 319 -4.18 3.38 -32.99
N ASN A 320 -3.17 2.82 -32.34
CA ASN A 320 -2.64 1.50 -32.68
C ASN A 320 -3.13 0.41 -31.72
N THR A 321 -3.38 0.76 -30.46
CA THR A 321 -3.85 -0.16 -29.42
C THR A 321 -5.25 0.21 -28.91
N ASN A 322 -5.89 -0.69 -28.16
CA ASN A 322 -7.16 -0.38 -27.48
C ASN A 322 -7.00 0.74 -26.44
N LEU A 323 -5.83 0.85 -25.80
CA LEU A 323 -5.49 1.93 -24.89
C LEU A 323 -5.49 3.29 -25.60
N ASP A 324 -4.92 3.36 -26.81
CA ASP A 324 -4.90 4.60 -27.57
C ASP A 324 -6.33 5.08 -27.84
N SER A 325 -7.19 4.17 -28.31
CA SER A 325 -8.60 4.43 -28.58
C SER A 325 -9.34 4.91 -27.33
N LEU A 326 -9.21 4.18 -26.23
CA LEU A 326 -9.86 4.48 -24.95
C LEU A 326 -9.50 5.88 -24.45
N ILE A 327 -8.22 6.24 -24.46
CA ILE A 327 -7.75 7.54 -23.98
C ILE A 327 -8.24 8.65 -24.90
N PHE A 328 -8.19 8.46 -26.21
CA PHE A 328 -8.70 9.45 -27.15
C PHE A 328 -10.21 9.68 -27.00
N HIS A 329 -11.01 8.63 -26.97
CA HIS A 329 -12.46 8.74 -26.76
C HIS A 329 -12.81 9.28 -25.38
N THR A 330 -12.07 8.91 -24.33
CA THR A 330 -12.22 9.51 -23.00
C THR A 330 -12.05 11.04 -23.05
N LEU A 331 -11.04 11.52 -23.78
CA LEU A 331 -10.67 12.93 -23.83
C LEU A 331 -11.59 13.76 -24.74
N THR A 332 -12.05 13.22 -25.86
CA THR A 332 -12.79 14.00 -26.86
C THR A 332 -14.23 13.56 -27.08
N GLY A 333 -14.62 12.40 -26.54
CA GLY A 333 -15.77 11.64 -27.00
C GLY A 333 -15.48 10.87 -28.28
N TYR A 334 -16.38 9.95 -28.64
CA TYR A 334 -16.27 9.10 -29.83
C TYR A 334 -16.95 9.69 -31.08
N ARG A 335 -17.81 10.70 -30.93
CA ARG A 335 -18.47 11.40 -32.05
C ARG A 335 -17.65 12.61 -32.47
N SER A 336 -17.46 12.78 -33.78
CA SER A 336 -16.80 13.96 -34.35
C SER A 336 -17.65 15.22 -34.26
N ASP A 337 -18.97 15.08 -34.44
CA ASP A 337 -19.94 16.19 -34.39
C ASP A 337 -21.04 15.89 -33.38
N TYR A 338 -20.93 16.45 -32.16
CA TYR A 338 -22.03 16.39 -31.19
C TYR A 338 -23.12 17.40 -31.57
N LYS A 339 -24.36 16.91 -31.71
CA LYS A 339 -25.53 17.78 -31.80
C LYS A 339 -25.82 18.40 -30.44
N GLU A 340 -26.46 19.57 -30.41
CA GLU A 340 -26.84 20.25 -29.16
C GLU A 340 -27.71 19.36 -28.24
N THR A 341 -28.49 18.45 -28.82
CA THR A 341 -29.29 17.43 -28.11
C THR A 341 -28.48 16.34 -27.42
N ASP A 342 -27.23 16.13 -27.86
CA ASP A 342 -26.33 15.08 -27.37
C ASP A 342 -25.41 15.60 -26.26
N SER A 343 -25.42 16.92 -26.02
CA SER A 343 -24.60 17.60 -25.02
C SER A 343 -24.81 17.09 -23.59
N LYS A 344 -25.97 16.46 -23.31
CA LYS A 344 -26.31 15.82 -22.04
C LYS A 344 -25.61 14.46 -21.77
N TYR A 345 -24.86 13.93 -22.73
CA TYR A 345 -24.17 12.64 -22.65
C TYR A 345 -22.65 12.78 -22.86
N ARG A 346 -22.11 13.95 -22.58
CA ARG A 346 -20.71 14.25 -22.85
C ARG A 346 -20.06 14.83 -21.61
N LEU A 347 -18.99 14.18 -21.16
CA LEU A 347 -18.11 14.78 -20.18
C LEU A 347 -17.25 15.81 -20.91
N SER A 348 -17.40 17.08 -20.55
CA SER A 348 -16.56 18.15 -21.07
C SER A 348 -15.29 18.22 -20.23
N LEU A 349 -14.14 18.06 -20.87
CA LEU A 349 -12.84 18.25 -20.26
C LEU A 349 -12.26 19.56 -20.77
N ASP A 350 -12.15 20.55 -19.91
CA ASP A 350 -11.55 21.85 -20.22
C ASP A 350 -10.12 21.91 -19.70
N VAL A 351 -9.24 22.59 -20.42
CA VAL A 351 -7.93 22.97 -19.91
C VAL A 351 -7.90 24.50 -19.91
N PRO A 352 -8.29 25.15 -18.80
CA PRO A 352 -8.45 26.61 -18.75
C PRO A 352 -7.20 27.36 -19.19
N LEU A 353 -6.02 26.80 -18.87
CA LEU A 353 -4.71 27.32 -19.26
C LEU A 353 -4.49 27.39 -20.79
N PHE A 354 -5.19 26.57 -21.57
CA PHE A 354 -5.05 26.50 -23.03
C PHE A 354 -6.37 26.80 -23.77
N GLY A 355 -7.32 27.46 -23.08
CA GLY A 355 -8.49 28.09 -23.67
C GLY A 355 -9.57 27.12 -24.14
N GLY A 356 -10.32 26.52 -23.21
CA GLY A 356 -11.57 25.82 -23.46
C GLY A 356 -11.44 24.30 -23.60
N GLU A 357 -12.55 23.65 -23.95
CA GLU A 357 -12.69 22.20 -24.04
C GLU A 357 -11.62 21.50 -24.92
N ILE A 358 -11.15 20.33 -24.47
CA ILE A 358 -10.29 19.41 -25.20
C ILE A 358 -11.08 18.84 -26.38
N ASN A 359 -10.53 19.03 -27.56
CA ASN A 359 -11.01 18.46 -28.80
C ASN A 359 -9.83 17.88 -29.59
N GLN A 360 -10.11 17.27 -30.73
CA GLN A 360 -9.07 16.62 -31.54
C GLN A 360 -7.93 17.55 -31.96
N SER A 361 -8.27 18.79 -32.33
CA SER A 361 -7.27 19.78 -32.73
C SER A 361 -6.29 20.05 -31.58
N LYS A 362 -6.79 20.18 -30.35
CA LYS A 362 -5.96 20.34 -29.15
C LYS A 362 -5.22 19.05 -28.78
N VAL A 363 -5.83 17.87 -28.90
CA VAL A 363 -5.11 16.61 -28.69
C VAL A 363 -3.90 16.49 -29.62
N LYS A 364 -4.05 16.87 -30.90
CA LYS A 364 -2.96 16.90 -31.87
C LYS A 364 -1.92 17.99 -31.56
N SER A 365 -2.35 19.25 -31.51
CA SER A 365 -1.47 20.43 -31.52
C SER A 365 -0.90 20.79 -30.15
N LEU A 366 -1.67 20.58 -29.08
CA LEU A 366 -1.30 20.93 -27.71
C LEU A 366 -0.74 19.72 -26.96
N LEU A 367 -1.45 18.59 -26.96
CA LEU A 367 -1.00 17.40 -26.22
C LEU A 367 0.00 16.56 -27.00
N SER A 368 -0.12 16.52 -28.33
CA SER A 368 0.61 15.59 -29.20
C SER A 368 0.61 14.16 -28.64
N LEU A 369 -0.56 13.75 -28.12
CA LEU A 369 -0.70 12.58 -27.29
C LEU A 369 -0.54 11.29 -28.10
N LYS A 370 0.26 10.37 -27.56
CA LYS A 370 0.45 8.97 -28.00
C LYS A 370 0.35 8.08 -26.75
N PRO A 371 -0.86 7.61 -26.38
CA PRO A 371 -1.11 6.99 -25.08
C PRO A 371 -0.25 5.77 -24.77
N THR A 372 -0.11 4.84 -25.72
CA THR A 372 0.72 3.64 -25.55
C THR A 372 2.19 3.98 -25.31
N LEU A 373 2.72 4.96 -26.03
CA LEU A 373 4.08 5.44 -25.84
C LEU A 373 4.26 6.12 -24.48
N LEU A 374 3.26 6.90 -24.04
CA LEU A 374 3.26 7.54 -22.73
C LEU A 374 3.31 6.52 -21.61
N ILE A 375 2.38 5.56 -21.59
CA ILE A 375 2.39 4.51 -20.56
C ILE A 375 3.66 3.66 -20.67
N GLY A 376 4.13 3.38 -21.88
CA GLY A 376 5.39 2.66 -22.08
C GLY A 376 6.58 3.39 -21.46
N SER A 377 6.67 4.70 -21.61
CA SER A 377 7.75 5.53 -21.04
C SER A 377 7.72 5.61 -19.51
N ILE A 378 6.52 5.47 -18.92
CA ILE A 378 6.36 5.37 -17.47
C ILE A 378 6.86 4.00 -16.98
N LEU A 379 6.50 2.93 -17.69
CA LEU A 379 6.92 1.57 -17.34
C LEU A 379 8.44 1.36 -17.50
N ASP A 380 9.06 2.01 -18.49
CA ASP A 380 10.51 1.94 -18.75
C ASP A 380 11.38 2.37 -17.56
N ILE A 381 10.83 3.07 -16.57
CA ILE A 381 11.50 3.34 -15.30
C ILE A 381 11.97 2.03 -14.65
N PHE A 382 11.16 0.97 -14.69
CA PHE A 382 11.53 -0.34 -14.12
C PHE A 382 12.65 -1.04 -14.90
N ALA A 383 12.85 -0.67 -16.17
CA ALA A 383 13.92 -1.19 -17.00
C ALA A 383 15.22 -0.36 -16.94
N ALA A 384 15.16 0.89 -16.46
CA ALA A 384 16.27 1.86 -16.50
C ALA A 384 17.55 1.42 -15.78
N LYS A 385 17.46 0.45 -14.87
CA LYS A 385 18.60 -0.12 -14.13
C LYS A 385 18.82 -1.62 -14.42
N GLY A 386 18.11 -2.17 -15.40
CA GLY A 386 18.18 -3.57 -15.81
C GLY A 386 18.13 -4.54 -14.64
N GLU A 387 19.11 -5.43 -14.57
CA GLU A 387 19.23 -6.46 -13.52
C GLU A 387 19.32 -5.92 -12.08
N LYS A 388 19.63 -4.64 -11.88
CA LYS A 388 19.76 -4.07 -10.53
C LYS A 388 18.41 -3.67 -9.91
N GLY A 389 17.34 -3.50 -10.69
CA GLY A 389 16.08 -2.94 -10.20
C GLY A 389 16.19 -1.46 -9.80
N ILE A 390 15.07 -0.86 -9.40
CA ILE A 390 14.99 0.54 -8.99
C ILE A 390 14.87 0.67 -7.47
N ASP A 391 15.34 1.79 -6.92
CA ASP A 391 15.17 2.10 -5.50
C ASP A 391 13.70 2.42 -5.21
N ALA A 392 13.03 1.55 -4.45
CA ALA A 392 11.60 1.67 -4.16
C ALA A 392 11.25 2.89 -3.28
N VAL A 393 12.21 3.43 -2.54
CA VAL A 393 12.00 4.52 -1.58
C VAL A 393 12.38 5.87 -2.19
N ASN A 394 13.44 5.90 -3.00
CA ASN A 394 14.02 7.16 -3.50
C ASN A 394 13.81 7.41 -5.00
N THR A 395 13.32 6.42 -5.77
CA THR A 395 12.99 6.65 -7.19
C THR A 395 11.56 7.16 -7.30
N ASN A 396 11.40 8.42 -7.71
CA ASN A 396 10.08 8.94 -8.08
C ASN A 396 9.64 8.25 -9.38
N LEU A 397 8.47 7.60 -9.40
CA LEU A 397 7.94 6.96 -10.61
C LEU A 397 7.23 7.97 -11.53
N VAL A 398 6.85 9.13 -11.02
CA VAL A 398 6.25 10.20 -11.81
C VAL A 398 7.35 11.19 -12.18
N GLN A 399 7.96 10.96 -13.34
CA GLN A 399 9.01 11.82 -13.89
C GLN A 399 8.53 12.44 -15.23
N PRO A 400 7.69 13.50 -15.21
CA PRO A 400 7.13 14.07 -16.43
C PRO A 400 8.16 14.47 -17.49
N ASN A 401 9.38 14.83 -17.07
CA ASN A 401 10.48 15.18 -17.96
C ASN A 401 11.09 13.99 -18.72
N THR A 402 10.84 12.75 -18.28
CA THR A 402 11.27 11.53 -18.98
C THR A 402 10.15 10.90 -19.81
N TRP A 403 8.92 11.41 -19.69
CA TRP A 403 7.77 10.88 -20.40
C TRP A 403 7.87 11.18 -21.90
N GLN A 404 7.50 10.18 -22.68
CA GLN A 404 7.36 10.30 -24.13
C GLN A 404 5.87 10.24 -24.51
N GLY A 405 5.54 10.57 -25.76
CA GLY A 405 4.15 10.50 -26.22
C GLY A 405 3.23 11.58 -25.64
N ILE A 406 3.78 12.65 -25.08
CA ILE A 406 3.06 13.87 -24.73
C ILE A 406 3.96 15.08 -25.01
N SER A 407 3.39 16.24 -25.28
CA SER A 407 4.14 17.45 -25.58
C SER A 407 4.92 17.94 -24.36
N THR A 408 6.11 18.50 -24.61
CA THR A 408 6.96 19.12 -23.58
C THR A 408 6.30 20.33 -22.91
N ILE A 409 5.36 20.98 -23.61
CA ILE A 409 4.55 22.06 -23.04
C ILE A 409 3.72 21.52 -21.90
N VAL A 410 3.02 20.40 -22.08
CA VAL A 410 2.18 19.82 -21.03
C VAL A 410 3.01 19.35 -19.85
N THR A 411 4.16 18.72 -20.08
CA THR A 411 5.02 18.24 -18.98
C THR A 411 5.53 19.37 -18.09
N PHE A 412 5.71 20.58 -18.64
CA PHE A 412 6.08 21.78 -17.88
C PHE A 412 4.98 22.27 -16.92
N PHE A 413 3.70 22.06 -17.28
CA PHE A 413 2.55 22.50 -16.46
C PHE A 413 2.01 21.43 -15.52
N LEU A 414 2.54 20.20 -15.59
CA LEU A 414 2.17 19.17 -14.64
C LEU A 414 2.73 19.53 -13.25
N PRO A 415 1.91 19.43 -12.18
CA PRO A 415 2.41 19.64 -10.83
C PRO A 415 3.52 18.65 -10.54
N LYS A 416 4.49 19.05 -9.70
CA LYS A 416 5.48 18.11 -9.16
C LYS A 416 4.74 17.07 -8.32
N ILE A 417 4.57 15.89 -8.88
CA ILE A 417 3.98 14.74 -8.21
C ILE A 417 5.12 13.87 -7.72
N GLU A 418 5.19 13.68 -6.41
CA GLU A 418 6.14 12.80 -5.76
C GLU A 418 5.47 11.45 -5.49
N PHE A 419 5.74 10.48 -6.35
CA PHE A 419 5.21 9.12 -6.22
C PHE A 419 6.36 8.12 -6.04
N PHE A 420 6.60 7.71 -4.80
CA PHE A 420 7.60 6.71 -4.44
C PHE A 420 6.90 5.40 -4.08
N LEU A 421 7.25 4.31 -4.77
CA LEU A 421 6.50 3.05 -4.68
C LEU A 421 6.45 2.46 -3.27
N GLY A 422 7.59 2.40 -2.57
CA GLY A 422 7.70 1.83 -1.22
C GLY A 422 6.82 2.58 -0.20
N PRO A 423 6.93 3.91 -0.07
CA PRO A 423 6.03 4.70 0.77
C PRO A 423 4.55 4.54 0.42
N GLN A 424 4.19 4.57 -0.86
CA GLN A 424 2.80 4.41 -1.28
C GLN A 424 2.28 3.01 -0.94
N LEU A 425 3.07 1.97 -1.20
CA LEU A 425 2.75 0.60 -0.82
C LEU A 425 2.50 0.48 0.69
N MET A 426 3.33 1.09 1.53
CA MET A 426 3.14 1.07 2.98
C MET A 426 1.87 1.82 3.42
N ASN A 427 1.50 2.90 2.73
CA ASN A 427 0.28 3.64 3.02
C ASN A 427 -0.98 2.83 2.70
N TYR A 428 -1.00 2.15 1.55
CA TYR A 428 -2.19 1.42 1.09
C TYR A 428 -2.28 0.00 1.64
N ALA A 429 -1.17 -0.73 1.63
CA ALA A 429 -1.11 -2.16 1.92
C ALA A 429 -0.23 -2.50 3.13
N GLY A 430 0.47 -1.53 3.72
CA GLY A 430 1.48 -1.78 4.75
C GLY A 430 0.94 -2.57 5.94
N SER A 431 -0.27 -2.28 6.42
CA SER A 431 -0.85 -3.04 7.55
C SER A 431 -1.07 -4.53 7.23
N ASN A 432 -1.42 -4.87 5.98
CA ASN A 432 -1.60 -6.28 5.58
C ASN A 432 -0.24 -6.95 5.38
N ILE A 433 0.66 -6.30 4.64
CA ILE A 433 2.05 -6.74 4.49
C ILE A 433 2.66 -7.06 5.86
N LEU A 434 2.55 -6.15 6.83
CA LEU A 434 3.12 -6.31 8.17
C LEU A 434 2.45 -7.43 8.98
N ARG A 435 1.16 -7.70 8.76
CA ARG A 435 0.50 -8.87 9.36
C ARG A 435 1.02 -10.18 8.81
N ASP A 436 1.42 -10.21 7.53
CA ASP A 436 2.07 -11.37 6.93
C ASP A 436 3.49 -11.57 7.53
N PHE A 437 4.14 -10.51 8.00
CA PHE A 437 5.31 -10.57 8.90
C PHE A 437 4.93 -10.98 10.36
N GLY A 438 3.70 -11.40 10.63
CA GLY A 438 3.22 -11.83 11.96
C GLY A 438 2.95 -10.69 12.95
N ILE A 439 2.92 -9.44 12.50
CA ILE A 439 2.68 -8.27 13.35
C ILE A 439 1.19 -8.17 13.69
N SER A 440 0.88 -8.10 14.98
CA SER A 440 -0.48 -8.03 15.51
C SER A 440 -1.07 -6.62 15.41
N ASN A 441 -2.40 -6.53 15.52
CA ASN A 441 -3.10 -5.24 15.59
C ASN A 441 -2.67 -4.38 16.79
N THR A 442 -2.29 -5.00 17.90
CA THR A 442 -1.79 -4.27 19.08
C THR A 442 -0.46 -3.60 18.76
N GLU A 443 0.47 -4.32 18.12
CA GLU A 443 1.75 -3.79 17.67
C GLU A 443 1.58 -2.66 16.63
N LEU A 444 0.69 -2.83 15.64
CA LEU A 444 0.39 -1.79 14.64
C LEU A 444 -0.29 -0.54 15.22
N LYS A 445 -1.00 -0.67 16.34
CA LYS A 445 -1.58 0.48 17.06
C LYS A 445 -0.54 1.27 17.83
N SER A 446 0.54 0.62 18.26
CA SER A 446 1.61 1.22 19.06
C SER A 446 2.79 1.71 18.23
N ASN A 447 2.99 1.15 17.03
CA ASN A 447 4.13 1.46 16.17
C ASN A 447 3.69 2.00 14.79
N ASP A 448 4.48 2.93 14.26
CA ASP A 448 4.51 3.29 12.85
C ASP A 448 5.64 2.52 12.18
N VAL A 449 5.34 1.81 11.08
CA VAL A 449 6.34 1.09 10.30
C VAL A 449 6.38 1.67 8.90
N THR A 450 7.57 2.05 8.46
CA THR A 450 7.80 2.64 7.13
C THR A 450 8.90 1.87 6.40
N MET A 451 8.81 1.78 5.08
CA MET A 451 9.90 1.24 4.27
C MET A 451 10.99 2.30 4.17
N SER A 452 12.21 1.96 4.63
CA SER A 452 13.35 2.88 4.68
C SER A 452 14.41 2.61 3.61
N ALA A 453 14.42 1.39 3.07
CA ALA A 453 15.20 1.00 1.90
C ALA A 453 14.51 -0.17 1.21
N GLY A 454 14.80 -0.37 -0.07
CA GLY A 454 14.33 -1.52 -0.84
C GLY A 454 14.61 -1.34 -2.32
N THR A 455 14.83 -2.46 -3.00
CA THR A 455 14.95 -2.53 -4.46
C THR A 455 13.74 -3.24 -5.02
N VAL A 456 13.10 -2.67 -6.03
CA VAL A 456 11.94 -3.28 -6.71
C VAL A 456 12.25 -3.59 -8.17
N LYS A 457 11.74 -4.75 -8.63
CA LYS A 457 11.78 -5.19 -10.01
C LYS A 457 10.38 -5.54 -10.48
N LEU A 458 10.01 -5.08 -11.67
CA LEU A 458 8.87 -5.63 -12.40
C LEU A 458 9.35 -6.87 -13.14
N GLN A 459 8.66 -8.00 -12.96
CA GLN A 459 9.02 -9.26 -13.59
C GLN A 459 7.81 -9.91 -14.25
N PHE A 460 8.05 -10.58 -15.38
CA PHE A 460 7.05 -11.31 -16.14
C PHE A 460 7.45 -12.78 -16.25
N LYS A 461 6.45 -13.65 -16.30
CA LYS A 461 6.60 -15.08 -16.59
C LYS A 461 6.12 -15.33 -18.01
N THR A 462 6.89 -16.00 -18.85
CA THR A 462 6.53 -16.30 -20.25
C THR A 462 6.27 -17.80 -20.47
N PRO A 463 5.38 -18.18 -21.42
CA PRO A 463 5.13 -19.56 -21.78
C PRO A 463 6.42 -20.30 -22.19
N GLY A 464 6.54 -21.58 -21.81
CA GLY A 464 7.65 -22.44 -22.24
C GLY A 464 8.99 -22.21 -21.55
N GLN A 465 9.06 -21.28 -20.58
CA GLN A 465 10.18 -21.19 -19.63
C GLN A 465 9.74 -21.81 -18.31
N ASP A 466 10.27 -22.98 -17.98
CA ASP A 466 9.96 -23.78 -16.78
C ASP A 466 10.07 -22.96 -15.47
N GLY A 467 9.01 -22.24 -15.10
CA GLY A 467 8.92 -21.50 -13.83
C GLY A 467 9.78 -20.23 -13.71
N ASN A 468 10.58 -19.87 -14.71
CA ASN A 468 11.52 -18.75 -14.60
C ASN A 468 10.85 -17.38 -14.78
N TRP A 469 11.20 -16.44 -13.91
CA TRP A 469 10.78 -15.04 -13.95
C TRP A 469 11.82 -14.19 -14.68
N GLU A 470 11.39 -13.43 -15.68
CA GLU A 470 12.24 -12.49 -16.40
C GLU A 470 12.01 -11.05 -15.93
N ASN A 471 13.09 -10.27 -15.79
CA ASN A 471 12.97 -8.85 -15.49
C ASN A 471 12.34 -8.09 -16.68
N PHE A 472 11.59 -7.04 -16.36
CA PHE A 472 11.07 -6.12 -17.36
C PHE A 472 12.20 -5.49 -18.15
N ARG A 473 12.07 -5.53 -19.48
CA ARG A 473 13.05 -4.97 -20.41
C ARG A 473 12.55 -3.65 -20.96
N PRO A 474 13.43 -2.75 -21.42
CA PRO A 474 13.00 -1.52 -22.06
C PRO A 474 12.07 -1.84 -23.23
N ILE A 475 10.91 -1.20 -23.26
CA ILE A 475 9.91 -1.40 -24.31
C ILE A 475 9.95 -0.28 -25.35
N ILE A 476 10.58 0.86 -25.10
CA ILE A 476 10.75 1.89 -26.13
C ILE A 476 12.06 1.67 -26.90
N ASP A 477 11.94 1.51 -28.21
CA ASP A 477 13.10 1.42 -29.11
C ASP A 477 13.67 2.80 -29.49
N GLU A 478 14.77 2.81 -30.25
CA GLU A 478 15.43 4.04 -30.72
C GLU A 478 14.54 4.93 -31.61
N ASN A 479 13.46 4.38 -32.17
CA ASN A 479 12.50 5.08 -33.02
C ASN A 479 11.27 5.56 -32.23
N ASN A 480 11.27 5.46 -30.90
CA ASN A 480 10.14 5.75 -30.02
C ASN A 480 8.90 4.90 -30.33
N THR A 481 9.11 3.65 -30.73
CA THR A 481 8.05 2.67 -30.98
C THR A 481 8.01 1.66 -29.83
N PRO A 482 6.86 1.51 -29.15
CA PRO A 482 6.72 0.52 -28.08
C PRO A 482 6.75 -0.92 -28.59
N ASN A 483 7.70 -1.73 -28.12
CA ASN A 483 7.74 -3.18 -28.25
C ASN A 483 7.04 -3.83 -27.05
N LEU A 484 5.80 -4.25 -27.26
CA LEU A 484 4.93 -4.79 -26.22
C LEU A 484 5.01 -6.32 -26.09
N THR A 485 5.91 -6.99 -26.83
CA THR A 485 5.97 -8.46 -26.93
C THR A 485 6.09 -9.14 -25.56
N GLN A 486 6.91 -8.62 -24.65
CA GLN A 486 7.07 -9.22 -23.31
C GLN A 486 5.74 -9.20 -22.53
N ILE A 487 4.99 -8.10 -22.59
CA ILE A 487 3.73 -7.93 -21.88
C ILE A 487 2.63 -8.81 -22.52
N LEU A 488 2.53 -8.76 -23.85
CA LEU A 488 1.50 -9.49 -24.61
C LEU A 488 1.65 -11.01 -24.53
N ASN A 489 2.87 -11.51 -24.35
CA ASN A 489 3.15 -12.94 -24.25
C ASN A 489 3.24 -13.43 -22.80
N ALA A 490 3.15 -12.58 -21.79
CA ALA A 490 3.26 -13.00 -20.41
C ALA A 490 2.06 -13.87 -19.97
N VAL A 491 2.33 -14.84 -19.10
CA VAL A 491 1.31 -15.64 -18.39
C VAL A 491 1.11 -15.20 -16.95
N ASP A 492 2.10 -14.51 -16.38
CA ASP A 492 1.97 -13.88 -15.06
C ASP A 492 2.95 -12.70 -14.92
N PHE A 493 2.75 -11.86 -13.90
CA PHE A 493 3.64 -10.76 -13.55
C PHE A 493 3.64 -10.45 -12.06
N LYS A 494 4.75 -9.92 -11.55
CA LYS A 494 4.92 -9.54 -10.14
C LYS A 494 5.83 -8.33 -9.96
N LEU A 495 5.70 -7.69 -8.80
CA LEU A 495 6.70 -6.75 -8.29
C LEU A 495 7.54 -7.45 -7.22
N SER A 496 8.82 -7.70 -7.51
CA SER A 496 9.74 -8.34 -6.58
C SER A 496 10.50 -7.30 -5.79
N PHE A 497 10.30 -7.28 -4.46
CA PHE A 497 11.00 -6.41 -3.53
C PHE A 497 12.14 -7.18 -2.85
N THR A 498 13.33 -6.63 -2.92
CA THR A 498 14.56 -7.22 -2.35
C THR A 498 15.31 -6.16 -1.54
N ASN A 499 16.15 -6.61 -0.61
CA ASN A 499 16.96 -5.75 0.25
C ASN A 499 16.12 -4.70 1.01
N VAL A 500 14.90 -5.08 1.41
CA VAL A 500 13.94 -4.19 2.07
C VAL A 500 14.32 -4.03 3.52
N LYS A 501 14.40 -2.78 3.99
CA LYS A 501 14.60 -2.44 5.41
C LYS A 501 13.45 -1.58 5.89
N PHE A 502 12.93 -1.90 7.07
CA PHE A 502 11.85 -1.15 7.69
C PHE A 502 12.39 -0.26 8.81
N LYS A 503 11.84 0.94 8.91
CA LYS A 503 12.01 1.80 10.08
C LYS A 503 10.73 1.71 10.91
N VAL A 504 10.87 1.22 12.14
CA VAL A 504 9.80 1.11 13.13
C VAL A 504 9.96 2.23 14.15
N LYS A 505 8.93 3.03 14.36
CA LYS A 505 8.90 4.18 15.28
C LYS A 505 7.74 4.01 16.24
N THR A 506 7.93 4.30 17.52
CA THR A 506 6.79 4.25 18.46
C THR A 506 5.89 5.47 18.23
N LYS A 507 4.57 5.27 18.26
CA LYS A 507 3.58 6.35 18.05
C LYS A 507 3.50 7.31 19.23
N THR A 508 3.88 6.86 20.41
CA THR A 508 3.80 7.61 21.66
C THR A 508 5.09 8.35 21.99
N ASN A 509 6.23 7.94 21.40
CA ASN A 509 7.49 8.65 21.55
C ASN A 509 8.28 8.63 20.25
N ASP A 510 8.18 9.75 19.56
CA ASP A 510 8.58 9.85 18.19
C ASP A 510 10.13 9.86 17.98
N LYS A 511 10.88 9.97 19.08
CA LYS A 511 12.34 9.88 19.16
C LYS A 511 12.86 8.45 19.18
N ILE A 512 11.99 7.48 19.47
CA ILE A 512 12.35 6.07 19.53
C ILE A 512 12.05 5.45 18.18
N ALA A 513 13.10 5.27 17.37
CA ALA A 513 13.01 4.61 16.09
C ALA A 513 14.12 3.58 15.92
N TYR A 514 13.77 2.45 15.34
CA TYR A 514 14.69 1.37 15.02
C TYR A 514 14.62 1.03 13.54
N LYS A 515 15.76 0.68 12.94
CA LYS A 515 15.81 0.15 11.58
C LYS A 515 16.10 -1.33 11.65
N THR A 516 15.32 -2.14 10.96
CA THR A 516 15.51 -3.58 10.88
C THR A 516 16.89 -3.90 10.33
N SER A 517 17.52 -4.91 10.93
CA SER A 517 18.91 -5.29 10.62
C SER A 517 18.99 -6.19 9.40
N ASP A 518 17.95 -7.01 9.21
CA ASP A 518 17.87 -7.97 8.12
C ASP A 518 17.22 -7.37 6.86
N GLU A 519 17.71 -7.84 5.72
CA GLU A 519 17.19 -7.50 4.40
C GLU A 519 16.04 -8.43 4.04
N SER A 520 14.82 -7.90 4.12
CA SER A 520 13.62 -8.64 3.73
C SER A 520 13.49 -8.73 2.22
N ARG A 521 12.97 -9.87 1.78
CA ARG A 521 12.46 -10.07 0.43
C ARG A 521 10.98 -10.41 0.52
N PHE A 522 10.20 -9.90 -0.42
CA PHE A 522 8.84 -10.36 -0.68
C PHE A 522 8.44 -10.02 -2.11
N ASP A 523 7.56 -10.82 -2.70
CA ASP A 523 6.97 -10.52 -3.99
C ASP A 523 5.50 -10.12 -3.83
N LEU A 524 5.07 -9.08 -4.55
CA LEU A 524 3.66 -8.75 -4.71
C LEU A 524 3.14 -9.45 -5.96
N TRP A 525 2.32 -10.47 -5.73
CA TRP A 525 1.65 -11.20 -6.79
C TRP A 525 0.31 -10.53 -7.08
N LEU A 526 -0.02 -10.48 -8.37
CA LEU A 526 -1.28 -9.92 -8.87
C LEU A 526 -2.20 -10.99 -9.46
N SER A 527 -1.73 -12.25 -9.43
CA SER A 527 -2.52 -13.46 -9.65
C SER A 527 -3.00 -14.04 -8.31
N ASP A 528 -4.14 -14.73 -8.38
CA ASP A 528 -4.75 -15.55 -7.33
C ASP A 528 -4.14 -16.96 -7.29
N ASN A 529 -2.90 -17.13 -7.77
CA ASN A 529 -2.21 -18.41 -7.72
C ASN A 529 -1.86 -18.73 -6.26
N TYR A 530 -2.75 -19.50 -5.62
CA TYR A 530 -2.45 -20.26 -4.42
C TYR A 530 -1.41 -21.32 -4.79
N GLU A 531 -0.13 -21.06 -4.52
CA GLU A 531 0.82 -22.16 -4.31
C GLU A 531 0.53 -22.87 -2.98
#